data_AF-A0A956HJQ8-F1
#
_entry.id   AF-A0A956HJQ8-F1
#
_cell.length_a   1.000
_cell.length_b   1.000
_cell.length_c   1.000
_cell.angle_alpha   90.00
_cell.angle_beta   90.00
_cell.angle_gamma   90.00
#
_symmetry.space_group_name_H-M   'P 1'
#
loop_
_entity.id
_entity.type
_entity.pdbx_description
1 polymer ?
#
loop_
_entity_poly.entity_id
_entity_poly.type
_entity_poly.pdbx_seq_one_letter_code
_entity_poly.pdbx_strand_id
1 'polypeptide(L)'
;MDFSTSESTTRLLERARAFVHEHVIPSEPEVLEAGFLAAEPRLAQLRDQVKAAGMWGPQLPRELGGLGLTLVDHGLISEVLGQSPLGHYVFGCQAPDAGNIEILHRYGTT
;
A
#
# COMPACT_ATOMS: atom_id res chain seq x y z
N MET A 1 -18.51 -2.09 17.42
CA MET A 1 -17.10 -1.76 17.13
C MET A 1 -17.11 -0.34 16.59
N ASP A 2 -16.26 0.54 17.12
CA ASP A 2 -16.17 1.93 16.68
C ASP A 2 -15.23 2.01 15.47
N PHE A 3 -15.76 2.46 14.34
CA PHE A 3 -15.02 2.65 13.09
C PHE A 3 -14.80 4.13 12.77
N SER A 4 -15.01 5.01 13.75
CA SER A 4 -14.73 6.44 13.58
C SER A 4 -13.24 6.64 13.28
N THR A 5 -12.95 7.41 12.24
CA THR A 5 -11.59 7.68 11.79
C THR A 5 -11.08 8.97 12.43
N SER A 6 -9.79 8.98 12.81
CA SER A 6 -9.11 10.23 13.11
C SER A 6 -9.05 11.12 11.86
N GLU A 7 -8.91 12.43 12.03
CA GLU A 7 -8.74 13.34 10.89
C GLU A 7 -7.52 12.94 10.03
N SER A 8 -6.46 12.44 10.68
CA SER A 8 -5.27 11.95 9.99
C SER A 8 -5.53 10.70 9.15
N THR A 9 -6.34 9.77 9.66
CA THR A 9 -6.77 8.57 8.94
C THR A 9 -7.64 8.96 7.75
N THR A 10 -8.63 9.85 7.94
CA THR A 10 -9.50 10.32 6.86
C THR A 10 -8.70 10.92 5.71
N ARG A 11 -7.76 11.84 6.01
CA ARG A 11 -6.89 12.45 4.99
C ARG A 11 -6.01 11.42 4.27
N LEU A 12 -5.52 10.40 4.98
CA LEU A 12 -4.76 9.31 4.36
C LEU A 12 -5.62 8.52 3.38
N LEU A 13 -6.84 8.15 3.79
CA LEU A 13 -7.78 7.38 2.95
C LEU A 13 -8.18 8.16 1.69
N GLU A 14 -8.44 9.46 1.81
CA GLU A 14 -8.76 10.32 0.67
C GLU A 14 -7.60 10.37 -0.34
N ARG A 15 -6.37 10.59 0.14
CA ARG A 15 -5.17 10.63 -0.70
C ARG A 15 -4.89 9.28 -1.36
N ALA A 16 -5.01 8.18 -0.61
CA ALA A 16 -4.83 6.84 -1.14
C ALA A 16 -5.89 6.52 -2.21
N ARG A 17 -7.16 6.90 -1.97
CA ARG A 17 -8.25 6.70 -2.91
C ARG A 17 -8.04 7.48 -4.21
N ALA A 18 -7.65 8.75 -4.11
CA ALA A 18 -7.31 9.55 -5.28
C ALA A 18 -6.16 8.90 -6.06
N PHE A 19 -5.08 8.50 -5.39
CA PHE A 19 -3.94 7.84 -6.04
C PHE A 19 -4.33 6.52 -6.73
N VAL A 20 -5.14 5.68 -6.08
CA VAL A 20 -5.61 4.43 -6.66
C VAL A 20 -6.44 4.68 -7.92
N HIS A 21 -7.39 5.62 -7.87
CA HIS A 21 -8.26 5.93 -9.01
C HIS A 21 -7.53 6.64 -10.16
N GLU A 22 -6.60 7.55 -9.86
CA GLU A 22 -5.94 8.38 -10.87
C GLU A 22 -4.70 7.72 -11.49
N HIS A 23 -4.07 6.77 -10.79
CA HIS A 23 -2.78 6.21 -11.20
C HIS A 23 -2.72 4.69 -11.24
N VAL A 24 -3.31 4.00 -10.25
CA VAL A 24 -3.20 2.54 -10.14
C VAL A 24 -4.18 1.83 -11.07
N ILE A 25 -5.49 2.13 -10.96
CA ILE A 25 -6.52 1.52 -11.81
C ILE A 25 -6.23 1.74 -13.31
N PRO A 26 -5.84 2.94 -13.77
CA PRO A 26 -5.48 3.15 -15.17
C PRO A 26 -4.27 2.33 -15.66
N SER A 27 -3.43 1.81 -14.76
CA SER A 27 -2.29 0.95 -15.11
C SER A 27 -2.63 -0.53 -15.20
N GLU A 28 -3.83 -0.94 -14.78
CA GLU A 28 -4.25 -2.35 -14.82
C GLU A 28 -4.24 -2.98 -16.22
N PRO A 29 -4.71 -2.30 -17.30
CA PRO A 29 -4.70 -2.90 -18.64
C PRO A 29 -3.30 -3.27 -19.11
N GLU A 30 -2.29 -2.45 -18.80
CA GLU A 30 -0.89 -2.71 -19.16
C GLU A 30 -0.39 -4.01 -18.51
N VAL A 31 -0.69 -4.21 -17.23
CA VAL A 31 -0.31 -5.44 -16.52
C VAL A 31 -1.08 -6.65 -17.06
N LEU A 32 -2.36 -6.48 -17.39
CA LEU A 32 -3.20 -7.55 -17.89
C LEU A 32 -2.78 -8.01 -19.29
N GLU A 33 -2.41 -7.07 -20.16
CA GLU A 33 -2.06 -7.34 -21.56
C GLU A 33 -0.60 -7.79 -21.73
N ALA A 34 0.35 -7.06 -21.13
CA ALA A 34 1.78 -7.31 -21.30
C ALA A 34 2.35 -8.27 -20.24
N GLY A 35 1.63 -8.50 -19.14
CA GLY A 35 2.08 -9.26 -18.00
C GLY A 35 2.93 -8.45 -17.03
N PHE A 36 3.04 -8.97 -15.81
CA PHE A 36 3.66 -8.27 -14.68
C PHE A 36 5.11 -7.84 -14.93
N LEU A 37 5.94 -8.71 -15.54
CA LEU A 37 7.35 -8.42 -15.77
C LEU A 37 7.56 -7.26 -16.76
N ALA A 38 6.72 -7.18 -17.78
CA ALA A 38 6.79 -6.10 -18.77
C ALA A 38 6.32 -4.76 -18.16
N ALA A 39 5.33 -4.81 -17.28
CA ALA A 39 4.79 -3.63 -16.58
C ALA A 39 5.62 -3.21 -15.35
N GLU A 40 6.67 -3.96 -14.97
CA GLU A 40 7.49 -3.68 -13.80
C GLU A 40 8.03 -2.24 -13.76
N PRO A 41 8.56 -1.66 -14.86
CA PRO A 41 9.05 -0.29 -14.84
C PRO A 41 7.94 0.74 -14.49
N ARG A 42 6.71 0.51 -14.97
CA ARG A 42 5.57 1.36 -14.63
C ARG A 42 5.17 1.19 -13.17
N LEU A 43 5.12 -0.05 -12.68
CA LEU A 43 4.81 -0.33 -11.28
C LEU A 43 5.87 0.23 -10.33
N ALA A 44 7.15 0.20 -10.70
CA ALA A 44 8.25 0.80 -9.95
C ALA A 44 8.07 2.32 -9.83
N GLN A 45 7.70 3.00 -10.92
CA GLN A 45 7.39 4.43 -10.90
C GLN A 45 6.23 4.76 -9.94
N LEU A 46 5.16 3.95 -9.96
CA LEU A 46 4.03 4.14 -9.04
C LEU A 46 4.46 3.95 -7.57
N ARG A 47 5.28 2.93 -7.28
CA ARG A 47 5.81 2.69 -5.94
C ARG A 47 6.66 3.87 -5.46
N ASP A 48 7.47 4.46 -6.32
CA ASP A 48 8.29 5.62 -5.96
C ASP A 48 7.43 6.88 -5.72
N GLN A 49 6.35 7.06 -6.46
CA GLN A 49 5.35 8.11 -6.17
C GLN A 49 4.67 7.89 -4.82
N VAL A 50 4.29 6.66 -4.47
CA VAL A 50 3.71 6.33 -3.16
C VAL A 50 4.68 6.60 -2.03
N LYS A 51 5.97 6.24 -2.19
CA LYS A 51 7.03 6.56 -1.23
C LYS A 51 7.20 8.07 -1.06
N ALA A 52 7.28 8.82 -2.17
CA ALA A 52 7.39 10.28 -2.14
C ALA A 52 6.16 10.95 -1.49
N ALA A 53 4.98 10.36 -1.64
CA ALA A 53 3.76 10.78 -0.97
C ALA A 53 3.66 10.33 0.50
N GLY A 54 4.63 9.56 1.01
CA GLY A 54 4.62 9.09 2.40
C GLY A 54 3.47 8.13 2.72
N MET A 55 3.02 7.34 1.76
CA MET A 55 1.95 6.35 1.94
C MET A 55 2.47 4.90 1.86
N TRP A 56 3.79 4.72 1.88
CA TRP A 56 4.47 3.44 1.73
C TRP A 56 4.40 2.57 3.00
N GLY A 57 4.11 1.28 2.83
CA GLY A 57 4.09 0.28 3.90
C GLY A 57 3.13 0.65 5.06
N PRO A 58 1.81 0.77 4.82
CA PRO A 58 0.86 1.22 5.83
C PRO A 58 0.87 0.41 7.14
N GLN A 59 1.11 -0.90 7.04
CA GLN A 59 1.18 -1.85 8.15
C GLN A 59 2.50 -1.82 8.93
N LEU A 60 3.55 -1.24 8.37
CA LEU A 60 4.87 -1.26 8.99
C LEU A 60 4.99 -0.22 10.11
N PRO A 61 5.71 -0.51 11.20
CA PRO A 61 6.06 0.47 12.22
C PRO A 61 6.80 1.68 11.65
N ARG A 62 6.63 2.85 12.29
CA ARG A 62 7.29 4.10 11.87
C ARG A 62 8.81 4.03 11.90
N GLU A 63 9.38 3.28 12.85
CA GLU A 63 10.83 3.03 12.95
C GLU A 63 11.41 2.28 11.75
N LEU A 64 10.58 1.54 10.99
CA LEU A 64 10.96 0.89 9.73
C LEU A 64 10.61 1.74 8.49
N GLY A 65 10.16 2.98 8.69
CA GLY A 65 9.73 3.88 7.62
C GLY A 65 8.28 3.67 7.15
N GLY A 66 7.46 2.90 7.88
CA GLY A 66 6.03 2.77 7.63
C GLY A 66 5.18 3.83 8.29
N LEU A 67 3.85 3.64 8.27
CA LEU A 67 2.89 4.60 8.84
C LEU A 67 2.52 4.27 10.30
N GLY A 68 2.79 3.05 10.77
CA GLY A 68 2.43 2.58 12.11
C GLY A 68 0.93 2.60 12.37
N LEU A 69 0.13 2.22 11.38
CA LEU A 69 -1.34 2.22 11.47
C LEU A 69 -1.82 1.18 12.50
N THR A 70 -2.94 1.48 13.16
CA THR A 70 -3.66 0.48 13.95
C THR A 70 -4.27 -0.59 13.03
N LEU A 71 -4.73 -1.71 13.59
CA LEU A 71 -5.40 -2.74 12.80
C LEU A 71 -6.66 -2.21 12.09
N VAL A 72 -7.42 -1.32 12.74
CA VAL A 72 -8.63 -0.71 12.16
C VAL A 72 -8.25 0.21 10.99
N ASP A 73 -7.28 1.11 11.19
CA ASP A 73 -6.78 1.99 10.13
C ASP A 73 -6.21 1.19 8.95
N HIS A 74 -5.49 0.10 9.23
CA HIS A 74 -4.95 -0.80 8.22
C HIS A 74 -6.06 -1.51 7.42
N GLY A 75 -7.14 -1.93 8.08
CA GLY A 75 -8.31 -2.49 7.39
C GLY A 75 -8.98 -1.49 6.46
N LEU A 76 -9.16 -0.25 6.92
CA LEU A 76 -9.78 0.82 6.12
C LEU A 76 -8.95 1.21 4.90
N ILE A 77 -7.62 1.32 5.04
CA ILE A 77 -6.77 1.57 3.87
C ILE A 77 -6.75 0.36 2.94
N SER A 78 -6.73 -0.86 3.47
CA SER A 78 -6.75 -2.08 2.65
C SER A 78 -8.03 -2.19 1.80
N GLU A 79 -9.16 -1.68 2.28
CA GLU A 79 -10.40 -1.57 1.49
C GLU A 79 -10.20 -0.67 0.25
N VAL A 80 -9.55 0.48 0.43
CA VAL A 80 -9.22 1.40 -0.67
C VAL A 80 -8.23 0.76 -1.64
N LEU A 81 -7.16 0.16 -1.13
CA LEU A 81 -6.14 -0.50 -1.94
C LEU A 81 -6.69 -1.72 -2.68
N GLY A 82 -7.67 -2.41 -2.09
CA GLY A 82 -8.34 -3.57 -2.67
C GLY A 82 -9.25 -3.24 -3.85
N GLN A 83 -9.50 -1.96 -4.16
CA GLN A 83 -10.21 -1.54 -5.37
C GLN A 83 -9.45 -1.88 -6.66
N SER A 84 -8.15 -2.23 -6.56
CA SER A 84 -7.30 -2.67 -7.66
C SER A 84 -6.50 -3.93 -7.27
N PRO A 85 -6.30 -4.92 -8.16
CA PRO A 85 -5.39 -6.03 -7.91
C PRO A 85 -3.93 -5.58 -7.69
N LEU A 86 -3.58 -4.36 -8.13
CA LEU A 86 -2.23 -3.81 -8.01
C LEU A 86 -2.04 -2.95 -6.75
N GLY A 87 -3.12 -2.56 -6.06
CA GLY A 87 -3.07 -1.54 -5.01
C GLY A 87 -2.12 -1.90 -3.86
N HIS A 88 -2.27 -3.09 -3.29
CA HIS A 88 -1.38 -3.53 -2.20
C HIS A 88 0.08 -3.65 -2.65
N TYR A 89 0.32 -4.07 -3.90
CA TYR A 89 1.67 -4.13 -4.45
C TYR A 89 2.29 -2.74 -4.61
N VAL A 90 1.54 -1.78 -5.14
CA VAL A 90 1.99 -0.40 -5.35
C VAL A 90 2.25 0.31 -4.01
N PHE A 91 1.54 -0.07 -2.94
CA PHE A 91 1.72 0.51 -1.61
C PHE A 91 2.71 -0.25 -0.70
N GLY A 92 3.31 -1.33 -1.19
CA GLY A 92 4.33 -2.08 -0.44
C GLY A 92 3.77 -2.94 0.69
N CYS A 93 2.52 -3.41 0.53
CA CYS A 93 1.81 -4.22 1.51
C CYS A 93 1.16 -5.47 0.92
N GLN A 94 1.65 -5.95 -0.23
CA GLN A 94 1.19 -7.19 -0.82
C GLN A 94 1.59 -8.42 0.00
N ALA A 95 0.75 -9.44 -0.03
CA ALA A 95 1.15 -10.79 0.32
C ALA A 95 2.06 -11.38 -0.78
N PRO A 96 3.00 -12.27 -0.42
CA PRO A 96 3.32 -12.75 0.94
C PRO A 96 4.25 -11.81 1.73
N ASP A 97 4.82 -10.78 1.09
CA ASP A 97 5.90 -9.97 1.66
C ASP A 97 5.51 -9.23 2.94
N ALA A 98 4.28 -8.71 3.02
CA ALA A 98 3.80 -8.03 4.22
C ALA A 98 3.96 -8.88 5.50
N GLY A 99 3.60 -10.16 5.43
CA GLY A 99 3.77 -11.09 6.55
C GLY A 99 5.22 -11.49 6.77
N ASN A 100 5.99 -11.71 5.70
CA ASN A 100 7.42 -12.03 5.83
C ASN A 100 8.21 -10.91 6.51
N ILE A 101 7.91 -9.64 6.19
CA ILE A 101 8.52 -8.47 6.83
C ILE A 101 8.15 -8.42 8.31
N GLU A 102 6.90 -8.69 8.68
CA GLU A 102 6.46 -8.73 10.09
C GLU A 102 7.20 -9.82 10.88
N ILE A 103 7.38 -11.01 10.30
CA ILE A 103 8.14 -12.11 10.92
C ILE A 103 9.60 -11.73 11.14
N LEU A 104 10.27 -11.19 10.11
CA LEU A 104 11.67 -10.77 10.21
C LEU A 104 11.85 -9.64 11.22
N HIS A 105 10.92 -8.68 11.27
CA HIS A 105 10.99 -7.61 12.25
C HIS A 105 10.87 -8.12 13.70
N ARG A 106 10.00 -9.10 13.95
CA ARG A 106 9.77 -9.62 15.31
C ARG A 106 10.80 -10.64 15.78
N TYR A 107 11.32 -11.45 14.86
CA TYR A 107 12.08 -12.66 15.21
C TYR A 107 13.42 -12.76 14.47
N GLY A 108 13.70 -11.85 13.55
CA GLY A 108 14.99 -11.77 12.88
C GLY A 108 16.10 -11.44 13.87
N THR A 109 17.23 -12.13 13.74
CA THR A 109 18.45 -11.86 14.51
C THR A 109 19.49 -11.21 13.59
N THR A 110 20.38 -10.41 14.16
CA THR A 110 21.49 -9.72 13.46
C THR A 110 22.76 -10.54 13.47
#